data_AF-A0A3P7MWA0-F1
#
_entry.id   AF-A0A3P7MWA0-F1
#
_cell.length_a   1.000
_cell.length_b   1.000
_cell.length_c   1.000
_cell.angle_alpha   90.00
_cell.angle_beta   90.00
_cell.angle_gamma   90.00
#
_symmetry.space_group_name_H-M   'P 1'
#
loop_
_entity.id
_entity.type
_entity.pdbx_description
1 polymer ?
#
loop_
_entity_poly.entity_id
_entity_poly.type
_entity_poly.pdbx_seq_one_letter_code
_entity_poly.pdbx_strand_id
1 'polypeptide(L)'
;MCAGNGYTGDDPVTKEAQWKNVHNFDFVQVEAALNLKLLIDAWNIKTAVWLREVVYYRAPRSISTVAVFTVSAFWHGLYPGYYLMFLTFALFVLAARMWRRKVRSRLPSKRYLFLVYHAFTIFLTHISMDYAQAPFHLLTLNSSIFTWIQFFFVPHIVAVLILSVLSLLSRLRRRPKVQDIEPLLA
;
A
#
# COMPACT_ATOMS: atom_id res chain seq x y z
N MET A 1 22.90 -6.16 19.06
CA MET A 1 22.87 -4.76 18.59
C MET A 1 24.29 -4.23 18.64
N CYS A 2 24.93 -4.02 17.48
CA CYS A 2 26.25 -3.40 17.44
C CYS A 2 26.05 -1.89 17.29
N ALA A 3 26.40 -1.13 18.32
CA ALA A 3 26.53 0.32 18.21
C ALA A 3 27.60 0.63 17.15
N GLY A 4 27.27 1.41 16.12
CA GLY A 4 28.21 1.81 15.06
C GLY A 4 27.75 1.57 13.63
N ASN A 5 26.77 0.69 13.38
CA ASN A 5 26.34 0.38 12.01
C ASN A 5 25.45 1.45 11.36
N GLY A 6 25.15 2.54 12.08
CA GLY A 6 24.29 3.63 11.61
C GLY A 6 25.01 4.64 10.72
N TYR A 7 26.27 4.93 11.01
CA TYR A 7 27.10 5.87 10.25
C TYR A 7 27.45 5.27 8.88
N THR A 8 27.38 6.09 7.85
CA THR A 8 27.56 5.67 6.45
C THR A 8 28.57 6.53 5.69
N GLY A 9 29.33 7.35 6.40
CA GLY A 9 30.26 8.32 5.81
C GLY A 9 29.76 9.75 5.89
N ASP A 10 30.61 10.69 5.54
CA ASP A 10 30.27 12.11 5.43
C ASP A 10 29.80 12.43 4.01
N ASP A 11 28.87 13.37 3.89
CA ASP A 11 28.47 13.87 2.58
C ASP A 11 29.67 14.53 1.89
N PRO A 12 29.98 14.17 0.62
CA PRO A 12 31.15 14.72 -0.06
C PRO A 12 31.08 16.24 -0.24
N VAL A 13 29.88 16.83 -0.29
CA VAL A 13 29.61 18.25 -0.50
C VAL A 13 29.37 18.98 0.82
N THR A 14 28.43 18.52 1.65
CA THR A 14 28.07 19.23 2.89
C THR A 14 28.99 18.89 4.06
N LYS A 15 29.80 17.84 3.95
CA LYS A 15 30.66 17.29 5.03
C LYS A 15 29.91 16.85 6.28
N GLU A 16 28.59 16.74 6.21
CA GLU A 16 27.77 16.28 7.32
C GLU A 16 27.81 14.75 7.43
N ALA A 17 27.86 14.24 8.67
CA ALA A 17 27.80 12.81 8.94
C ALA A 17 26.45 12.22 8.48
N GLN A 18 26.48 11.21 7.63
CA GLN A 18 25.29 10.54 7.12
C GLN A 18 24.96 9.26 7.88
N TRP A 19 23.68 9.07 8.16
CA TRP A 19 23.16 7.98 8.98
C TRP A 19 22.17 7.09 8.23
N LYS A 20 22.47 6.74 6.97
CA LYS A 20 21.54 6.06 6.05
C LYS A 20 21.09 4.69 6.54
N ASN A 21 21.89 4.02 7.35
CA ASN A 21 21.57 2.69 7.86
C ASN A 21 20.50 2.70 8.96
N VAL A 22 20.35 3.80 9.70
CA VAL A 22 19.31 3.99 10.73
C VAL A 22 18.14 4.86 10.26
N HIS A 23 18.22 5.42 9.05
CA HIS A 23 17.12 6.17 8.43
C HIS A 23 15.87 5.29 8.27
N ASN A 24 14.86 5.54 9.11
CA ASN A 24 13.64 4.75 9.17
C ASN A 24 12.37 5.50 8.72
N PHE A 25 12.44 6.83 8.61
CA PHE A 25 11.30 7.68 8.33
C PHE A 25 11.70 8.81 7.36
N ASP A 26 10.99 8.93 6.24
CA ASP A 26 11.15 10.02 5.26
C ASP A 26 9.90 10.91 5.28
N PHE A 27 10.03 12.10 5.87
CA PHE A 27 8.92 13.04 6.05
C PHE A 27 8.29 13.46 4.72
N VAL A 28 9.10 13.85 3.74
CA VAL A 28 8.60 14.37 2.47
C VAL A 28 7.87 13.28 1.70
N GLN A 29 8.41 12.05 1.70
CA GLN A 29 7.75 10.93 1.03
C GLN A 29 6.47 10.48 1.72
N VAL A 30 6.39 10.57 3.05
CA VAL A 30 5.15 10.28 3.81
C VAL A 30 4.07 11.28 3.45
N GLU A 31 4.34 12.58 3.58
CA GLU A 31 3.36 13.64 3.32
C GLU A 31 2.95 13.74 1.84
N ALA A 32 3.88 13.48 0.91
CA ALA A 32 3.61 13.51 -0.53
C ALA A 32 3.16 12.15 -1.10
N ALA A 33 2.87 11.15 -0.25
CA ALA A 33 2.55 9.80 -0.69
C ALA A 33 1.24 9.76 -1.52
N LEU A 34 1.38 9.37 -2.78
CA LEU A 34 0.26 9.22 -3.72
C LEU A 34 -0.48 7.87 -3.63
N ASN A 35 -0.21 7.07 -2.60
CA ASN A 35 -0.96 5.87 -2.24
C ASN A 35 -0.39 5.29 -0.95
N LEU A 36 -1.21 4.48 -0.27
CA LEU A 36 -0.87 3.88 1.02
C LEU A 36 0.42 3.05 1.00
N LYS A 37 0.76 2.39 -0.11
CA LYS A 37 2.00 1.60 -0.19
C LYS A 37 3.25 2.48 -0.13
N LEU A 38 3.23 3.63 -0.80
CA LEU A 38 4.34 4.59 -0.75
C LEU A 38 4.48 5.18 0.65
N LEU A 39 3.35 5.51 1.30
CA LEU A 39 3.34 6.03 2.66
C LEU A 39 3.98 5.04 3.65
N ILE A 40 3.51 3.79 3.65
CA ILE A 40 4.03 2.74 4.56
C ILE A 40 5.51 2.46 4.31
N ASP A 41 5.95 2.44 3.04
CA ASP A 41 7.35 2.22 2.68
C ASP A 41 8.27 3.35 3.19
N ALA A 42 7.74 4.56 3.37
CA ALA A 42 8.48 5.74 3.82
C ALA A 42 8.42 5.98 5.33
N TRP A 43 7.40 5.48 6.03
CA TRP A 43 7.20 5.70 7.48
C TRP A 43 8.02 4.75 8.36
N ASN A 44 8.16 3.48 7.95
CA ASN A 44 8.89 2.48 8.73
C ASN A 44 9.76 1.62 7.81
N ILE A 45 10.72 2.30 7.18
CA ILE A 45 11.52 1.80 6.06
C ILE A 45 12.19 0.46 6.41
N LYS A 46 12.86 0.37 7.57
CA LYS A 46 13.63 -0.81 7.95
C LYS A 46 12.74 -2.00 8.28
N THR A 47 11.60 -1.78 8.94
CA THR A 47 10.61 -2.84 9.19
C THR A 47 9.99 -3.31 7.88
N ALA A 48 9.67 -2.39 6.96
CA ALA A 48 9.14 -2.72 5.64
C ALA A 48 10.14 -3.52 4.80
N VAL A 49 11.43 -3.19 4.87
CA VAL A 49 12.51 -3.97 4.24
C VAL A 49 12.62 -5.34 4.89
N TRP A 50 12.68 -5.43 6.22
CA TRP A 50 12.75 -6.70 6.94
C TRP A 50 11.59 -7.63 6.56
N LEU A 51 10.35 -7.16 6.63
CA LEU A 51 9.16 -7.94 6.24
C LEU A 51 9.19 -8.35 4.76
N ARG A 52 9.76 -7.52 3.90
CA ARG A 52 9.92 -7.85 2.47
C ARG A 52 10.88 -9.03 2.28
N GLU A 53 12.03 -9.00 2.95
CA GLU A 53 13.06 -10.03 2.85
C GLU A 53 12.63 -11.36 3.50
N VAL A 54 11.99 -11.30 4.67
CA VAL A 54 11.67 -12.51 5.44
C VAL A 54 10.30 -13.10 5.11
N VAL A 55 9.34 -12.31 4.61
CA VAL A 55 7.98 -12.78 4.30
C VAL A 55 7.66 -12.63 2.82
N TYR A 56 7.71 -11.41 2.28
CA TYR A 56 7.17 -11.13 0.94
C TYR A 56 7.79 -11.97 -0.16
N TYR A 57 9.13 -12.08 -0.18
CA TYR A 57 9.84 -12.87 -1.19
C TYR A 57 9.76 -14.38 -0.97
N ARG A 58 9.41 -14.83 0.24
CA ARG A 58 9.36 -16.25 0.60
C ARG A 58 7.94 -16.84 0.50
N ALA A 59 6.92 -15.99 0.54
CA ALA A 59 5.53 -16.41 0.42
C ALA A 59 5.10 -16.60 -1.06
N PRO A 60 4.10 -17.46 -1.34
CA PRO A 60 3.51 -17.57 -2.66
C PRO A 60 3.01 -16.21 -3.16
N ARG A 61 3.26 -15.91 -4.45
CA ARG A 61 2.95 -14.59 -5.06
C ARG A 61 1.49 -14.16 -4.90
N SER A 62 0.55 -15.10 -4.82
CA SER A 62 -0.88 -14.84 -4.66
C SER A 62 -1.23 -14.27 -3.28
N ILE A 63 -0.47 -14.60 -2.24
CA ILE A 63 -0.77 -14.24 -0.84
C ILE A 63 0.32 -13.36 -0.21
N SER A 64 1.42 -13.08 -0.90
CA SER A 64 2.59 -12.40 -0.31
C SER A 64 2.27 -11.07 0.38
N THR A 65 1.35 -10.26 -0.18
CA THR A 65 0.94 -9.00 0.45
C THR A 65 0.16 -9.24 1.74
N VAL A 66 -0.79 -10.18 1.74
CA VAL A 66 -1.59 -10.51 2.93
C VAL A 66 -0.68 -11.12 4.00
N ALA A 67 0.21 -12.04 3.61
CA ALA A 67 1.16 -12.68 4.51
C ALA A 67 2.05 -11.66 5.23
N VAL A 68 2.59 -10.66 4.52
CA VAL A 68 3.37 -9.57 5.13
C VAL A 68 2.56 -8.86 6.21
N PHE A 69 1.33 -8.47 5.90
CA PHE A 69 0.49 -7.75 6.84
C PHE A 69 0.03 -8.62 8.02
N THR A 70 -0.21 -9.91 7.81
CA THR A 70 -0.52 -10.86 8.89
C THR A 70 0.67 -11.04 9.83
N VAL A 71 1.88 -11.22 9.29
CA VAL A 71 3.10 -11.32 10.10
C VAL A 71 3.37 -10.00 10.83
N SER A 72 3.13 -8.87 10.17
CA SER A 72 3.21 -7.54 10.81
C SER A 72 2.24 -7.44 11.99
N ALA A 73 0.99 -7.86 11.83
CA ALA A 73 0.01 -7.88 12.92
C ALA A 73 0.48 -8.70 14.11
N PHE A 74 0.95 -9.93 13.84
CA PHE A 74 1.46 -10.82 14.87
C PHE A 74 2.69 -10.23 15.58
N TRP A 75 3.59 -9.57 14.84
CA TRP A 75 4.76 -8.89 15.40
C TRP A 75 4.38 -7.77 16.38
N HIS A 76 3.28 -7.06 16.15
CA HIS A 76 2.78 -6.04 17.07
C HIS A 76 2.07 -6.61 18.30
N GLY A 77 1.50 -7.81 18.21
CA GLY A 77 0.92 -8.56 19.32
C GLY A 77 -0.38 -9.26 18.99
N LEU A 78 -1.08 -9.75 20.02
CA LEU A 78 -2.31 -10.55 19.86
C LEU A 78 -3.61 -9.74 20.04
N TYR A 79 -3.54 -8.42 20.18
CA TYR A 79 -4.72 -7.57 20.30
C TYR A 79 -5.52 -7.55 18.99
N PRO A 80 -6.86 -7.70 19.03
CA PRO A 80 -7.70 -7.73 17.82
C PRO A 80 -7.52 -6.49 16.92
N GLY A 81 -7.30 -5.32 17.52
CA GLY A 81 -7.08 -4.06 16.80
C GLY A 81 -5.93 -4.11 15.78
N TYR A 82 -4.85 -4.84 16.09
CA TYR A 82 -3.73 -4.98 15.15
C TYR A 82 -4.15 -5.73 13.89
N TYR A 83 -4.84 -6.86 14.05
CA TYR A 83 -5.31 -7.66 12.91
C TYR A 83 -6.29 -6.86 12.04
N LEU A 84 -7.19 -6.09 12.66
CA LEU A 84 -8.12 -5.22 11.93
C LEU A 84 -7.38 -4.16 11.11
N MET A 85 -6.43 -3.42 11.69
CA MET A 85 -5.65 -2.43 10.96
C MET A 85 -4.87 -3.08 9.82
N PHE A 86 -4.05 -4.09 10.11
CA PHE A 86 -3.11 -4.62 9.12
C PHE A 86 -3.81 -5.34 7.95
N LEU A 87 -4.90 -6.06 8.20
CA LEU A 87 -5.70 -6.64 7.12
C LEU A 87 -6.41 -5.56 6.30
N THR A 88 -6.83 -4.46 6.93
CA THR A 88 -7.37 -3.29 6.22
C THR A 88 -6.30 -2.62 5.35
N PHE A 89 -5.07 -2.47 5.85
CA PHE A 89 -3.94 -1.99 5.06
C PHE A 89 -3.66 -2.91 3.87
N ALA A 90 -3.71 -4.23 4.06
CA ALA A 90 -3.56 -5.18 2.96
C ALA A 90 -4.62 -4.93 1.86
N LEU A 91 -5.88 -4.81 2.25
CA LEU A 91 -6.99 -4.50 1.34
C LEU A 91 -6.74 -3.18 0.59
N PHE A 92 -6.39 -2.12 1.31
CA PHE A 92 -6.22 -0.78 0.75
C PHE A 92 -4.99 -0.69 -0.17
N VAL A 93 -3.88 -1.35 0.19
CA VAL A 93 -2.70 -1.47 -0.68
C VAL A 93 -3.04 -2.19 -1.98
N LEU A 94 -3.81 -3.28 -1.91
CA LEU A 94 -4.24 -4.01 -3.11
C LEU A 94 -5.16 -3.16 -3.99
N ALA A 95 -6.14 -2.47 -3.39
CA ALA A 95 -7.04 -1.56 -4.08
C ALA A 95 -6.28 -0.40 -4.74
N ALA A 96 -5.39 0.28 -4.00
CA ALA A 96 -4.58 1.39 -4.51
C ALA A 96 -3.64 0.96 -5.64
N ARG A 97 -3.04 -0.23 -5.54
CA ARG A 97 -2.20 -0.80 -6.61
C ARG A 97 -3.01 -1.03 -7.87
N MET A 98 -4.26 -1.49 -7.77
CA MET A 98 -5.09 -1.70 -8.95
C MET A 98 -5.61 -0.38 -9.52
N TRP A 99 -6.07 0.54 -8.67
CA TRP A 99 -6.46 1.89 -9.07
C TRP A 99 -5.35 2.57 -9.87
N ARG A 100 -4.13 2.62 -9.32
CA ARG A 100 -2.97 3.21 -10.00
C ARG A 100 -2.72 2.55 -11.36
N ARG A 101 -2.71 1.23 -11.45
CA ARG A 101 -2.48 0.51 -12.72
C ARG A 101 -3.53 0.81 -13.80
N LYS A 102 -4.78 1.09 -13.42
CA LYS A 102 -5.90 1.25 -14.35
C LYS A 102 -6.24 2.71 -14.65
N VAL A 103 -6.02 3.61 -13.71
CA VAL A 103 -6.38 5.03 -13.80
C VAL A 103 -5.20 5.88 -14.24
N ARG A 104 -3.98 5.61 -13.76
CA ARG A 104 -2.80 6.45 -14.07
C ARG A 104 -2.52 6.56 -15.57
N SER A 105 -2.73 5.48 -16.32
CA SER A 105 -2.51 5.41 -17.77
C SER A 105 -3.61 6.10 -18.58
N ARG A 106 -4.74 6.44 -17.95
CA ARG A 106 -5.87 7.13 -18.59
C ARG A 106 -5.91 8.62 -18.29
N LEU A 107 -5.01 9.12 -17.44
CA LEU A 107 -4.98 10.53 -17.10
C LEU A 107 -4.49 11.35 -18.30
N PRO A 108 -5.19 12.45 -18.64
CA PRO A 108 -4.78 13.34 -19.72
C PRO A 108 -3.45 14.04 -19.39
N SER A 109 -2.67 14.35 -20.42
CA SER A 109 -1.33 14.96 -20.31
C SER A 109 -1.33 16.42 -19.82
N LYS A 110 -2.50 17.01 -19.55
CA LYS A 110 -2.62 18.40 -19.11
C LYS A 110 -2.08 18.57 -17.68
N ARG A 111 -1.11 19.48 -17.50
CA ARG A 111 -0.41 19.69 -16.22
C ARG A 111 -1.35 19.99 -15.05
N TYR A 112 -2.38 20.81 -15.23
CA TYR A 112 -3.31 21.14 -14.13
C TYR A 112 -4.14 19.92 -13.69
N LEU A 113 -4.64 19.10 -14.62
CA LEU A 113 -5.39 17.88 -14.29
C LEU A 113 -4.51 16.87 -13.56
N PHE A 114 -3.23 16.80 -13.93
CA PHE A 114 -2.25 15.97 -13.26
C PHE A 114 -2.02 16.43 -11.80
N LEU A 115 -1.85 17.73 -11.57
CA LEU A 115 -1.67 18.31 -10.23
C LEU A 115 -2.90 18.11 -9.34
N VAL A 116 -4.11 18.38 -9.87
CA VAL A 116 -5.38 18.16 -9.15
C VAL A 116 -5.51 16.69 -8.75
N TYR A 117 -5.22 15.76 -9.67
CA TYR A 117 -5.22 14.33 -9.35
C TYR A 117 -4.22 13.97 -8.25
N HIS A 118 -3.01 14.57 -8.26
CA HIS A 118 -1.99 14.30 -7.24
C HIS A 118 -2.44 14.79 -5.86
N ALA A 119 -2.90 16.04 -5.77
CA ALA A 119 -3.42 16.62 -4.53
C ALA A 119 -4.58 15.79 -3.98
N PHE A 120 -5.55 15.42 -4.83
CA PHE A 120 -6.67 14.57 -4.44
C PHE A 120 -6.22 13.19 -3.96
N THR A 121 -5.23 12.59 -4.63
CA THR A 121 -4.75 11.25 -4.26
C THR A 121 -3.95 11.27 -2.95
N ILE A 122 -3.16 12.32 -2.70
CA ILE A 122 -2.45 12.53 -1.42
C ILE A 122 -3.47 12.65 -0.29
N PHE A 123 -4.48 13.50 -0.47
CA PHE A 123 -5.56 13.68 0.50
C PHE A 123 -6.28 12.36 0.81
N LEU A 124 -6.68 11.63 -0.23
CA LEU A 124 -7.35 10.33 -0.07
C LEU A 124 -6.44 9.29 0.61
N THR A 125 -5.13 9.35 0.36
CA THR A 125 -4.15 8.45 1.00
C THR A 125 -4.09 8.68 2.51
N HIS A 126 -4.06 9.94 2.95
CA HIS A 126 -4.02 10.28 4.37
C HIS A 126 -5.34 9.91 5.08
N ILE A 127 -6.50 10.23 4.49
CA ILE A 127 -7.79 9.78 5.05
C ILE A 127 -7.85 8.26 5.16
N SER A 128 -7.39 7.54 4.13
CA SER A 128 -7.40 6.08 4.14
C SER A 128 -6.47 5.52 5.21
N MET A 129 -5.32 6.17 5.42
CA MET A 129 -4.36 5.81 6.48
C MET A 129 -4.97 6.02 7.86
N ASP A 130 -5.48 7.22 8.15
CA ASP A 130 -6.06 7.60 9.44
C ASP A 130 -7.25 6.73 9.83
N TYR A 131 -8.14 6.50 8.87
CA TYR A 131 -9.27 5.60 9.05
C TYR A 131 -8.85 4.16 9.36
N ALA A 132 -7.87 3.63 8.61
CA ALA A 132 -7.47 2.25 8.74
C ALA A 132 -6.58 1.99 9.96
N GLN A 133 -5.83 2.99 10.45
CA GLN A 133 -4.98 2.87 11.63
C GLN A 133 -5.73 2.99 12.96
N ALA A 134 -6.95 3.54 12.97
CA ALA A 134 -7.73 3.71 14.21
C ALA A 134 -7.79 2.44 15.11
N PRO A 135 -8.02 1.22 14.58
CA PRO A 135 -8.02 -0.01 15.39
C PRO A 135 -6.70 -0.29 16.12
N PHE A 136 -5.57 0.12 15.56
CA PHE A 136 -4.26 -0.07 16.18
C PHE A 136 -4.13 0.71 17.49
N HIS A 137 -4.74 1.89 17.56
CA HIS A 137 -4.77 2.70 18.78
C HIS A 137 -5.84 2.22 19.77
N LEU A 138 -6.96 1.68 19.27
CA LEU A 138 -8.09 1.26 20.10
C LEU A 138 -7.89 -0.12 20.72
N LEU A 139 -7.07 -0.99 20.11
CA LEU A 139 -6.70 -2.36 20.52
C LEU A 139 -7.86 -3.37 20.62
N THR A 140 -9.06 -2.95 21.01
CA THR A 140 -10.23 -3.79 21.23
C THR A 140 -11.09 -3.91 19.97
N LEU A 141 -11.71 -5.07 19.79
CA LEU A 141 -12.59 -5.35 18.65
C LEU A 141 -13.80 -4.41 18.62
N ASN A 142 -14.45 -4.22 19.77
CA ASN A 142 -15.69 -3.45 19.88
C ASN A 142 -15.48 -1.97 19.54
N SER A 143 -14.48 -1.32 20.14
CA SER A 143 -14.20 0.10 19.86
C SER A 143 -13.79 0.30 18.40
N SER A 144 -12.97 -0.61 17.86
CA SER A 144 -12.53 -0.55 16.46
C SER A 144 -13.70 -0.65 15.47
N ILE A 145 -14.60 -1.62 15.66
CA ILE A 145 -15.78 -1.78 14.81
C ILE A 145 -16.72 -0.60 14.98
N PHE A 146 -16.95 -0.13 16.21
CA PHE A 146 -17.81 1.02 16.47
C PHE A 146 -17.31 2.27 15.73
N THR A 147 -16.00 2.54 15.77
CA THR A 147 -15.40 3.64 15.00
C THR A 147 -15.68 3.48 13.51
N TRP A 148 -15.49 2.29 12.93
CA TRP A 148 -15.75 2.08 11.51
C TRP A 148 -17.24 2.16 11.12
N ILE A 149 -18.16 1.81 12.02
CA ILE A 149 -19.60 2.01 11.85
C ILE A 149 -19.93 3.50 11.72
N GLN A 150 -19.28 4.38 12.48
CA GLN A 150 -19.50 5.84 12.37
C GLN A 150 -19.14 6.39 10.98
N PHE A 151 -18.20 5.74 10.28
CA PHE A 151 -17.86 6.04 8.88
C PHE A 151 -18.62 5.18 7.87
N PHE A 152 -19.63 4.42 8.31
CA PHE A 152 -20.44 3.51 7.49
C PHE A 152 -19.60 2.53 6.65
N PHE A 153 -18.39 2.18 7.10
CA PHE A 153 -17.43 1.37 6.35
C PHE A 153 -17.11 1.90 4.93
N VAL A 154 -17.32 3.20 4.66
CA VAL A 154 -17.18 3.78 3.32
C VAL A 154 -15.82 3.47 2.69
N PRO A 155 -14.66 3.64 3.37
CA PRO A 155 -13.38 3.31 2.76
C PRO A 155 -13.21 1.81 2.42
N HIS A 156 -13.72 0.88 3.25
CA HIS A 156 -13.71 -0.55 2.91
C HIS A 156 -14.58 -0.85 1.70
N ILE A 157 -15.79 -0.29 1.64
CA ILE A 157 -16.72 -0.46 0.52
C ILE A 157 -16.05 0.02 -0.78
N VAL A 158 -15.46 1.22 -0.77
CA VAL A 158 -14.74 1.76 -1.93
C VAL A 158 -13.58 0.86 -2.35
N ALA A 159 -12.77 0.37 -1.40
CA ALA A 159 -11.66 -0.52 -1.70
C ALA A 159 -12.12 -1.83 -2.35
N VAL A 160 -13.20 -2.44 -1.83
CA VAL A 160 -13.80 -3.66 -2.39
C VAL A 160 -14.37 -3.41 -3.78
N LEU A 161 -15.06 -2.28 -4.00
CA LEU A 161 -15.59 -1.89 -5.30
C LEU A 161 -14.48 -1.70 -6.34
N ILE A 162 -13.37 -1.03 -5.97
CA ILE A 162 -12.19 -0.91 -6.82
C ILE A 162 -11.69 -2.31 -7.19
N LEU A 163 -11.54 -3.20 -6.21
CA LEU A 163 -11.06 -4.58 -6.39
C LEU A 163 -11.96 -5.43 -7.29
N SER A 164 -13.29 -5.35 -7.14
CA SER A 164 -14.24 -6.16 -7.89
C SER A 164 -14.46 -5.62 -9.30
N VAL A 165 -14.82 -4.34 -9.43
CA VAL A 165 -15.23 -3.72 -10.70
C VAL A 165 -14.07 -3.68 -11.69
N LEU A 166 -12.88 -3.22 -11.27
CA LEU A 166 -11.74 -3.13 -12.19
C LEU A 166 -11.20 -4.50 -12.60
N SER A 167 -11.32 -5.50 -11.72
CA SER A 167 -11.00 -6.89 -12.05
C SER A 167 -11.96 -7.44 -13.08
N LEU A 168 -13.27 -7.23 -12.89
CA LEU A 168 -14.30 -7.64 -13.84
C LEU A 168 -14.10 -7.00 -15.21
N LEU A 169 -13.91 -5.67 -15.26
CA LEU A 169 -13.64 -4.95 -16.50
C LEU A 169 -12.38 -5.46 -17.21
N SER A 170 -11.35 -5.84 -16.45
CA SER A 170 -10.13 -6.42 -17.02
C SER A 170 -10.33 -7.81 -17.60
N ARG A 171 -11.20 -8.63 -17.01
CA ARG A 171 -11.58 -9.95 -17.53
C ARG A 171 -12.43 -9.81 -18.78
N LEU A 172 -13.41 -8.92 -18.78
CA LEU A 172 -14.27 -8.65 -19.94
C LEU A 172 -13.48 -8.14 -21.15
N ARG A 173 -12.45 -7.33 -20.93
CA ARG A 173 -11.56 -6.84 -22.00
C ARG A 173 -10.60 -7.91 -22.55
N ARG A 174 -10.37 -9.00 -21.82
CA ARG A 174 -9.47 -10.11 -22.22
C ARG A 174 -10.19 -11.20 -23.05
N ARG A 175 -11.22 -10.88 -23.85
CA ARG A 175 -11.78 -11.87 -24.80
C ARG A 175 -10.68 -12.40 -25.73
N PRO A 176 -10.74 -13.68 -26.15
CA PRO A 176 -9.61 -14.38 -26.76
C PRO A 176 -9.29 -13.78 -28.14
N LYS A 177 -8.01 -13.76 -28.53
CA LYS A 177 -7.66 -13.72 -29.95
C LYS A 177 -8.40 -14.88 -30.62
N VAL A 178 -9.27 -14.57 -31.58
CA VAL A 178 -9.80 -15.57 -32.51
C VAL A 178 -8.57 -16.28 -33.08
N GLN A 179 -8.47 -17.57 -32.81
CA GLN A 179 -7.50 -18.43 -33.46
C GLN A 179 -7.91 -18.43 -34.93
N ASP A 180 -7.11 -17.80 -35.79
CA ASP A 180 -7.31 -17.87 -37.23
C ASP A 180 -7.31 -19.36 -37.60
N ILE A 181 -8.50 -19.87 -37.93
CA ILE A 181 -8.65 -21.17 -38.57
C ILE A 181 -8.10 -20.95 -39.98
N GLU A 182 -6.82 -21.24 -40.18
CA GLU A 182 -6.29 -21.44 -41.52
C GLU A 182 -7.10 -22.59 -42.16
N PRO A 183 -7.68 -22.39 -43.35
CA PRO A 183 -8.35 -23.47 -44.05
C PRO A 183 -7.28 -24.50 -44.47
N LEU A 184 -7.42 -25.71 -43.98
CA LEU A 184 -6.68 -26.92 -44.36
C LEU A 184 -6.93 -27.33 -45.83
N LEU A 185 -6.62 -26.43 -46.77
CA LEU A 185 -6.61 -26.67 -48.21
C LEU A 185 -5.42 -25.95 -48.83
N ALA A 186 -4.25 -26.56 -48.70
CA ALA A 186 -3.08 -26.38 -49.55
C ALA A 186 -2.45 -27.75 -49.81
#